data_AF-A0A0D3J8E9-F1
#
_entry.id   AF-A0A0D3J8E9-F1
#
_cell.length_a   1.000
_cell.length_b   1.000
_cell.length_c   1.000
_cell.angle_alpha   90.00
_cell.angle_beta   90.00
_cell.angle_gamma   90.00
#
_symmetry.space_group_name_H-M   'P 1'
#
loop_
_entity.id
_entity.type
_entity.pdbx_description
1 polymer ?
#
loop_
_entity_poly.entity_id
_entity_poly.type
_entity_poly.pdbx_seq_one_letter_code
_entity_poly.pdbx_strand_id
1 'polypeptide(L)'
;MTFPDEWGAGGGDGGPTESKLVPLSMQSNEALLIKTLLARSCPSARLSRVQRVQNKKLWCEYAHYRDASLVHTCAGGDVNEMLLFHGTAERAAEDVLAHQNGLDPRFSNGGFYGQGIYLAEDPSYPIGGRYAHRISGSGGSRVQLLIVKAALGSQQEMGQRISAETRAMRMPDVRVEGPPRLLYDSVRGGPHRPLVSGGGEN
;
A
#
# COMPACT_ATOMS: atom_id res chain seq x y z
N MET A 1 13.95 -19.35 6.47
CA MET A 1 13.16 -18.29 5.81
C MET A 1 12.62 -18.86 4.52
N THR A 2 11.31 -18.78 4.33
CA THR A 2 10.63 -19.19 3.10
C THR A 2 10.20 -17.94 2.34
N PHE A 3 10.52 -17.90 1.05
CA PHE A 3 9.94 -16.92 0.13
C PHE A 3 8.60 -17.46 -0.37
N PRO A 4 7.69 -16.61 -0.88
CA PRO A 4 6.44 -17.09 -1.47
C PRO A 4 6.71 -18.10 -2.59
N ASP A 5 5.97 -19.21 -2.58
CA ASP A 5 6.16 -20.33 -3.52
C ASP A 5 6.08 -19.86 -4.98
N GLU A 6 5.24 -18.86 -5.23
CA GLU A 6 5.02 -18.26 -6.55
C GLU A 6 6.25 -17.53 -7.12
N TRP A 7 7.31 -17.25 -6.34
CA TRP A 7 8.51 -16.56 -6.82
C TRP A 7 9.44 -17.45 -7.66
N GLY A 8 9.26 -18.78 -7.61
CA GLY A 8 10.05 -19.78 -8.33
C GLY A 8 11.54 -19.83 -7.96
N ALA A 9 12.25 -20.85 -8.44
CA ALA A 9 13.70 -20.99 -8.22
C ALA A 9 14.54 -19.86 -8.85
N GLY A 10 13.98 -19.19 -9.87
CA GLY A 10 14.56 -18.04 -10.58
C GLY A 10 14.22 -16.67 -9.98
N GLY A 11 13.81 -16.62 -8.70
CA GLY A 11 13.93 -15.41 -7.87
C GLY A 11 15.42 -15.08 -7.67
N GLY A 12 16.11 -14.75 -8.76
CA GLY A 12 17.55 -14.79 -8.88
C GLY A 12 18.26 -13.44 -8.67
N ASP A 13 19.49 -13.57 -8.16
CA ASP A 13 20.77 -13.05 -8.66
C ASP A 13 21.02 -11.54 -8.79
N GLY A 14 19.99 -10.69 -8.71
CA GLY A 14 20.15 -9.28 -8.36
C GLY A 14 20.52 -9.19 -6.89
N GLY A 15 21.43 -8.29 -6.52
CA GLY A 15 21.85 -8.10 -5.12
C GLY A 15 20.64 -7.99 -4.18
N PRO A 16 20.80 -8.24 -2.87
CA PRO A 16 19.68 -8.40 -1.93
C PRO A 16 18.65 -7.25 -1.94
N THR A 17 19.02 -6.08 -2.43
CA THR A 17 18.23 -4.83 -2.47
C THR A 17 17.45 -4.59 -3.78
N GLU A 18 17.65 -5.37 -4.85
CA GLU A 18 17.03 -5.08 -6.15
C GLU A 18 15.59 -5.59 -6.27
N SER A 19 14.71 -4.76 -6.83
CA SER A 19 13.31 -5.10 -7.12
C SER A 19 13.17 -5.64 -8.54
N LYS A 20 12.89 -6.94 -8.68
CA LYS A 20 12.60 -7.58 -9.98
C LYS A 20 11.11 -7.51 -10.29
N LEU A 21 10.75 -7.06 -11.49
CA LEU A 21 9.36 -7.04 -11.98
C LEU A 21 9.06 -8.26 -12.86
N VAL A 22 8.25 -9.18 -12.35
CA VAL A 22 7.87 -10.41 -13.06
C VAL A 22 6.48 -10.25 -13.68
N PRO A 23 6.33 -10.21 -15.01
CA PRO A 23 5.02 -10.16 -15.65
C PRO A 23 4.15 -11.35 -15.25
N LEU A 24 2.88 -11.08 -14.91
CA LEU A 24 1.92 -12.12 -14.58
C LEU A 24 1.00 -12.43 -15.76
N SER A 25 0.57 -13.68 -15.85
CA SER A 25 -0.55 -14.04 -16.71
C SER A 25 -1.82 -13.33 -16.24
N MET A 26 -2.59 -12.80 -17.18
CA MET A 26 -3.90 -12.19 -16.90
C MET A 26 -4.96 -13.20 -16.43
N GLN A 27 -4.64 -14.51 -16.44
CA GLN A 27 -5.45 -15.59 -15.91
C GLN A 27 -4.96 -16.08 -14.53
N SER A 28 -3.85 -15.54 -14.00
CA SER A 28 -3.35 -15.88 -12.66
C SER A 28 -4.33 -15.41 -11.56
N ASN A 29 -4.34 -16.10 -10.42
CA ASN A 29 -5.16 -15.72 -9.26
C ASN A 29 -4.89 -14.28 -8.80
N GLU A 30 -3.62 -13.86 -8.79
CA GLU A 30 -3.24 -12.48 -8.46
C GLU A 30 -3.90 -11.48 -9.43
N ALA A 31 -3.78 -11.70 -10.75
CA ALA A 31 -4.38 -10.81 -11.74
C ALA A 31 -5.93 -10.83 -11.69
N LEU A 32 -6.55 -11.99 -11.45
CA LEU A 32 -8.00 -12.10 -11.31
C LEU A 32 -8.52 -11.38 -10.06
N LEU A 33 -7.82 -11.48 -8.92
CA LEU A 33 -8.15 -10.71 -7.72
C LEU A 33 -8.11 -9.21 -8.00
N ILE A 34 -7.05 -8.73 -8.65
CA ILE A 34 -6.91 -7.30 -9.00
C ILE A 34 -8.04 -6.85 -9.94
N LYS A 35 -8.44 -7.68 -10.92
CA LYS A 35 -9.60 -7.38 -11.78
C LYS A 35 -10.88 -7.25 -10.98
N THR A 36 -11.13 -8.15 -10.03
CA THR A 36 -12.33 -8.10 -9.17
C THR A 36 -12.35 -6.83 -8.33
N LEU A 37 -11.21 -6.46 -7.72
CA LEU A 37 -11.10 -5.22 -6.93
C LEU A 37 -11.32 -3.97 -7.79
N LEU A 38 -10.77 -3.94 -9.01
CA LEU A 38 -11.00 -2.85 -9.96
C LEU A 38 -12.46 -2.78 -10.44
N ALA A 39 -13.06 -3.91 -10.79
CA ALA A 39 -14.43 -3.95 -11.30
C ALA A 39 -15.46 -3.45 -10.25
N ARG A 40 -15.16 -3.65 -8.96
CA ARG A 40 -16.03 -3.21 -7.86
C ARG A 40 -16.16 -1.68 -7.77
N SER A 41 -15.10 -0.93 -8.03
CA SER A 41 -15.10 0.52 -7.77
C SER A 41 -14.66 1.40 -8.95
N CYS A 42 -14.11 0.78 -9.99
CA CYS A 42 -13.71 1.42 -11.24
C CYS A 42 -14.26 0.60 -12.42
N PRO A 43 -15.60 0.48 -12.60
CA PRO A 43 -16.19 -0.45 -13.57
C PRO A 43 -15.79 -0.15 -15.03
N SER A 44 -15.43 1.10 -15.33
CA SER A 44 -14.93 1.54 -16.64
C SER A 44 -13.43 1.32 -16.84
N ALA A 45 -12.68 0.96 -15.79
CA ALA A 45 -11.25 0.68 -15.89
C ALA A 45 -11.00 -0.76 -16.35
N ARG A 46 -9.99 -0.94 -17.20
CA ARG A 46 -9.56 -2.25 -17.69
C ARG A 46 -8.12 -2.52 -17.29
N LEU A 47 -7.89 -3.64 -16.61
CA LEU A 47 -6.54 -4.08 -16.26
C LEU A 47 -5.77 -4.49 -17.52
N SER A 48 -4.70 -3.75 -17.84
CA SER A 48 -3.91 -3.96 -19.07
C SER A 48 -2.64 -4.78 -18.85
N ARG A 49 -2.02 -4.66 -17.67
CA ARG A 49 -0.77 -5.33 -17.30
C ARG A 49 -0.71 -5.49 -15.77
N VAL A 50 -0.14 -6.60 -15.33
CA VAL A 50 0.22 -6.84 -13.92
C VAL A 50 1.64 -7.39 -13.87
N GLN A 51 2.44 -6.88 -12.96
CA GLN A 51 3.78 -7.37 -12.68
C GLN A 51 3.90 -7.57 -11.18
N ARG A 52 4.41 -8.73 -10.76
CA ARG A 52 4.74 -9.01 -9.36
C ARG A 52 6.12 -8.45 -9.05
N VAL A 53 6.20 -7.73 -7.94
CA VAL A 53 7.46 -7.22 -7.41
C VAL A 53 8.11 -8.32 -6.57
N GLN A 54 9.34 -8.69 -6.91
CA GLN A 54 10.14 -9.64 -6.14
C GLN A 54 11.39 -8.93 -5.61
N ASN A 55 11.36 -8.58 -4.33
CA ASN A 55 12.49 -7.99 -3.61
C ASN A 55 12.70 -8.77 -2.30
N LYS A 56 13.80 -9.51 -2.21
CA LYS A 56 14.04 -10.44 -1.08
C LYS A 56 14.28 -9.70 0.24
N LYS A 57 15.09 -8.63 0.24
CA LYS A 57 15.35 -7.85 1.46
C LYS A 57 14.05 -7.25 2.01
N LEU A 58 13.28 -6.56 1.17
CA LEU A 58 12.02 -5.95 1.60
C LEU A 58 11.00 -7.00 2.07
N TRP A 59 10.95 -8.16 1.41
CA TRP A 59 10.12 -9.27 1.87
C TRP A 59 10.56 -9.80 3.24
N CYS A 60 11.86 -9.98 3.46
CA CYS A 60 12.39 -10.41 4.75
C CYS A 60 12.08 -9.41 5.86
N GLU A 61 12.28 -8.11 5.61
CA GLU A 61 11.96 -7.04 6.57
C GLU A 61 10.46 -7.02 6.89
N TYR A 62 9.62 -7.10 5.86
CA TYR A 62 8.17 -7.16 6.00
C TYR A 62 7.71 -8.38 6.80
N ALA A 63 8.13 -9.58 6.39
CA ALA A 63 7.74 -10.83 7.02
C ALA A 63 8.25 -10.90 8.47
N HIS A 64 9.46 -10.42 8.73
CA HIS A 64 9.98 -10.35 10.10
C HIS A 64 9.14 -9.41 10.97
N TYR A 65 8.84 -8.19 10.50
CA TYR A 65 7.99 -7.27 11.25
C TYR A 65 6.60 -7.86 11.52
N ARG A 66 5.98 -8.45 10.50
CA ARG A 66 4.67 -9.11 10.63
C ARG A 66 4.70 -10.26 11.64
N ASP A 67 5.61 -11.21 11.48
CA ASP A 67 5.58 -12.49 12.20
C ASP A 67 6.22 -12.39 13.60
N ALA A 68 7.21 -11.51 13.80
CA ALA A 68 7.93 -11.38 15.06
C ALA A 68 7.48 -10.18 15.91
N SER A 69 6.80 -9.19 15.33
CA SER A 69 6.28 -8.03 16.08
C SER A 69 4.77 -8.06 16.17
N LEU A 70 4.06 -7.97 15.04
CA LEU A 70 2.60 -7.76 15.06
C LEU A 70 1.81 -8.94 15.63
N VAL A 71 2.24 -10.17 15.37
CA VAL A 71 1.60 -11.38 15.95
C VAL A 71 1.58 -11.34 17.48
N HIS A 72 2.55 -10.68 18.13
CA HIS A 72 2.64 -10.58 19.58
C HIS A 72 1.96 -9.34 20.16
N THR A 73 1.80 -8.28 19.37
CA THR A 73 1.19 -7.01 19.84
C THR A 73 -0.26 -6.87 19.44
N CYS A 74 -0.76 -7.65 18.48
CA CYS A 74 -2.14 -7.58 18.03
C CYS A 74 -3.04 -8.60 18.74
N ALA A 75 -4.30 -8.21 18.99
CA ALA A 75 -5.27 -9.07 19.65
C ALA A 75 -5.47 -10.37 18.84
N GLY A 76 -5.30 -11.52 19.51
CA GLY A 76 -5.43 -12.83 18.88
C GLY A 76 -4.38 -13.16 17.82
N GLY A 77 -3.32 -12.34 17.68
CA GLY A 77 -2.30 -12.50 16.65
C GLY A 77 -2.76 -12.11 15.24
N ASP A 78 -3.91 -11.45 15.10
CA ASP A 78 -4.38 -10.94 13.81
C ASP A 78 -3.59 -9.68 13.42
N VAL A 79 -2.70 -9.84 12.45
CA VAL A 79 -1.83 -8.76 11.94
C VAL A 79 -2.56 -7.80 11.00
N ASN A 80 -3.84 -8.06 10.69
CA ASN A 80 -4.66 -7.26 9.78
C ASN A 80 -3.94 -7.05 8.43
N GLU A 81 -3.55 -8.16 7.79
CA GLU A 81 -2.86 -8.14 6.49
C GLU A 81 -3.87 -7.84 5.37
N MET A 82 -3.69 -6.70 4.71
CA MET A 82 -4.56 -6.24 3.62
C MET A 82 -3.79 -6.02 2.33
N LEU A 83 -4.49 -6.16 1.21
CA LEU A 83 -4.00 -5.75 -0.10
C LEU A 83 -4.61 -4.39 -0.46
N LEU A 84 -3.78 -3.36 -0.57
CA LEU A 84 -4.19 -1.97 -0.73
C LEU A 84 -3.53 -1.31 -1.96
N PHE A 85 -4.06 -0.17 -2.38
CA PHE A 85 -3.61 0.55 -3.57
C PHE A 85 -2.79 1.78 -3.21
N HIS A 86 -1.67 1.98 -3.88
CA HIS A 86 -0.82 3.15 -3.73
C HIS A 86 -0.58 3.82 -5.08
N GLY A 87 -0.87 5.11 -5.18
CA GLY A 87 -0.54 5.92 -6.34
C GLY A 87 0.80 6.62 -6.14
N THR A 88 1.67 6.59 -7.14
CA THR A 88 3.02 7.17 -7.11
C THR A 88 3.10 8.58 -7.74
N ALA A 89 1.95 9.17 -8.03
CA ALA A 89 1.77 10.51 -8.61
C ALA A 89 2.68 10.75 -9.82
N GLU A 90 3.63 11.67 -9.72
CA GLU A 90 4.50 12.05 -10.84
C GLU A 90 5.58 11.00 -11.15
N ARG A 91 5.81 10.02 -10.27
CA ARG A 91 6.87 9.00 -10.43
C ARG A 91 6.33 7.70 -10.97
N ALA A 92 7.08 7.06 -11.87
CA ALA A 92 6.82 5.69 -12.27
C ALA A 92 7.03 4.74 -11.09
N ALA A 93 6.29 3.63 -11.05
CA ALA A 93 6.42 2.63 -9.99
C ALA A 93 7.83 2.03 -9.96
N GLU A 94 8.43 1.84 -11.13
CA GLU A 94 9.80 1.37 -11.32
C GLU A 94 10.82 2.22 -10.56
N ASP A 95 10.70 3.56 -10.64
CA ASP A 95 11.61 4.49 -9.96
C ASP A 95 11.46 4.42 -8.44
N VAL A 96 10.23 4.25 -7.96
CA VAL A 96 9.93 4.09 -6.52
C VAL A 96 10.50 2.76 -6.00
N LEU A 97 10.34 1.69 -6.77
CA LEU A 97 10.82 0.35 -6.41
C LEU A 97 12.34 0.17 -6.55
N ALA A 98 13.02 1.04 -7.30
CA ALA A 98 14.48 1.07 -7.38
C ALA A 98 15.14 1.62 -6.10
N HIS A 99 14.39 2.31 -5.24
CA HIS A 99 14.91 2.77 -3.96
C HIS A 99 15.11 1.59 -2.99
N GLN A 100 16.19 1.62 -2.20
CA GLN A 100 16.57 0.52 -1.28
C GLN A 100 15.53 0.13 -0.23
N ASN A 101 14.55 1.02 0.03
CA ASN A 101 13.45 0.82 0.97
C ASN A 101 12.10 0.63 0.25
N GLY A 102 12.07 0.64 -1.09
CA GLY A 102 10.84 0.72 -1.87
C GLY A 102 10.02 1.96 -1.49
N LEU A 103 8.83 1.74 -0.92
CA LEU A 103 8.01 2.81 -0.36
C LEU A 103 8.66 3.36 0.92
N ASP A 104 9.04 4.64 0.90
CA ASP A 104 9.70 5.29 2.02
C ASP A 104 8.92 6.54 2.44
N PRO A 105 8.45 6.62 3.70
CA PRO A 105 7.63 7.74 4.16
C PRO A 105 8.37 9.08 4.13
N ARG A 106 9.71 9.08 4.04
CA ARG A 106 10.51 10.31 3.92
C ARG A 106 10.28 11.05 2.61
N PHE A 107 9.80 10.37 1.56
CA PHE A 107 9.39 11.01 0.30
C PHE A 107 7.94 11.50 0.30
N SER A 108 7.20 11.30 1.40
CA SER A 108 5.83 11.78 1.53
C SER A 108 5.81 13.28 1.82
N ASN A 109 4.97 14.03 1.09
CA ASN A 109 4.68 15.45 1.38
C ASN A 109 3.63 15.62 2.50
N GLY A 110 3.23 14.53 3.16
CA GLY A 110 2.17 14.53 4.15
C GLY A 110 0.76 14.43 3.53
N GLY A 111 -0.24 14.42 4.40
CA GLY A 111 -1.64 14.32 4.04
C GLY A 111 -2.53 14.63 5.24
N PHE A 112 -3.77 14.13 5.24
CA PHE A 112 -4.72 14.39 6.32
C PHE A 112 -4.30 13.82 7.68
N TYR A 113 -3.42 12.84 7.69
CA TYR A 113 -2.99 12.06 8.87
C TYR A 113 -1.47 12.01 9.01
N GLY A 114 -0.80 13.12 8.74
CA GLY A 114 0.64 13.23 8.93
C GLY A 114 1.48 12.79 7.74
N GLN A 115 2.80 12.74 7.96
CA GLN A 115 3.76 12.26 6.98
C GLN A 115 3.91 10.74 7.08
N GLY A 116 3.57 10.03 6.00
CA GLY A 116 3.57 8.57 5.97
C GLY A 116 3.31 8.02 4.57
N ILE A 117 3.25 6.69 4.47
CA ILE A 117 2.83 5.97 3.26
C ILE A 117 1.30 5.86 3.29
N TYR A 118 0.64 6.41 2.27
CA TYR A 118 -0.82 6.38 2.17
C TYR A 118 -1.26 5.25 1.25
N LEU A 119 -2.10 4.36 1.76
CA LEU A 119 -2.65 3.21 1.05
C LEU A 119 -4.18 3.31 1.03
N ALA A 120 -4.78 3.09 -0.13
CA ALA A 120 -6.23 3.15 -0.32
C ALA A 120 -6.83 1.74 -0.38
N GLU A 121 -7.94 1.53 0.33
CA GLU A 121 -8.75 0.29 0.23
C GLU A 121 -9.45 0.18 -1.12
N ASP A 122 -9.75 1.33 -1.72
CA ASP A 122 -10.47 1.43 -2.98
C ASP A 122 -9.57 2.05 -4.07
N PRO A 123 -9.35 1.38 -5.22
CA PRO A 123 -8.51 1.91 -6.29
C PRO A 123 -9.09 3.17 -6.95
N SER A 124 -10.39 3.44 -6.83
CA SER A 124 -11.02 4.67 -7.33
C SER A 124 -10.44 5.92 -6.66
N TYR A 125 -9.98 5.82 -5.41
CA TYR A 125 -9.40 6.94 -4.70
C TYR A 125 -8.10 7.44 -5.38
N PRO A 126 -7.07 6.60 -5.61
CA PRO A 126 -5.91 7.05 -6.35
C PRO A 126 -6.19 7.32 -7.83
N ILE A 127 -7.07 6.54 -8.49
CA ILE A 127 -7.38 6.69 -9.93
C ILE A 127 -8.13 7.98 -10.24
N GLY A 128 -9.20 8.28 -9.48
CA GLY A 128 -10.01 9.48 -9.65
C GLY A 128 -9.34 10.76 -9.13
N GLY A 129 -8.29 10.62 -8.32
CA GLY A 129 -7.51 11.71 -7.77
C GLY A 129 -6.30 12.13 -8.61
N ARG A 130 -5.37 12.80 -7.92
CA ARG A 130 -4.05 13.20 -8.44
C ARG A 130 -2.94 12.20 -8.09
N TYR A 131 -3.30 11.04 -7.55
CA TYR A 131 -2.34 10.13 -6.93
C TYR A 131 -1.87 9.03 -7.87
N ALA A 132 -2.71 8.54 -8.78
CA ALA A 132 -2.28 7.53 -9.75
C ALA A 132 -1.23 8.12 -10.71
N HIS A 133 -0.20 7.33 -11.03
CA HIS A 133 0.78 7.75 -12.02
C HIS A 133 0.19 7.63 -13.43
N ARG A 134 0.14 8.75 -14.16
CA ARG A 134 -0.44 8.79 -15.51
C ARG A 134 0.64 8.51 -16.54
N ILE A 135 0.43 7.45 -17.33
CA ILE A 135 1.35 7.05 -18.40
C ILE A 135 0.91 7.74 -19.69
N SER A 136 1.75 8.61 -20.23
CA SER A 136 1.55 9.22 -21.55
C SER A 136 1.82 8.20 -22.67
N GLY A 137 1.03 8.25 -23.76
CA GLY A 137 1.27 7.43 -24.95
C GLY A 137 0.04 7.28 -25.85
N SER A 138 0.23 6.58 -26.97
CA SER A 138 -0.88 6.13 -27.82
C SER A 138 -1.59 4.93 -27.17
N GLY A 139 -2.91 5.00 -27.03
CA GLY A 139 -3.69 3.95 -26.34
C GLY A 139 -4.68 4.44 -25.28
N GLY A 140 -4.92 5.75 -25.20
CA GLY A 140 -5.87 6.35 -24.27
C GLY A 140 -5.27 6.64 -22.88
N SER A 141 -6.12 7.08 -21.95
CA SER A 141 -5.70 7.38 -20.58
C SER A 141 -5.31 6.09 -19.85
N ARG A 142 -4.04 5.96 -19.50
CA ARG A 142 -3.49 4.82 -18.75
C ARG A 142 -2.92 5.32 -17.44
N VAL A 143 -3.16 4.54 -16.40
CA VAL A 143 -2.61 4.80 -15.07
C VAL A 143 -1.87 3.58 -14.53
N GLN A 144 -0.90 3.83 -13.66
CA GLN A 144 -0.14 2.83 -12.93
C GLN A 144 -0.36 3.05 -11.43
N LEU A 145 -0.53 1.94 -10.72
CA LEU A 145 -0.61 1.87 -9.26
C LEU A 145 0.35 0.80 -8.77
N LEU A 146 0.84 0.98 -7.56
CA LEU A 146 1.40 -0.10 -6.76
C LEU A 146 0.27 -0.77 -5.97
N ILE A 147 0.33 -2.09 -5.88
CA ILE A 147 -0.57 -2.88 -5.05
C ILE A 147 0.28 -3.44 -3.92
N VAL A 148 -0.08 -3.07 -2.69
CA VAL A 148 0.76 -3.20 -1.51
C VAL A 148 0.10 -4.16 -0.55
N LYS A 149 0.81 -5.23 -0.22
CA LYS A 149 0.47 -6.08 0.92
C LYS A 149 0.98 -5.38 2.18
N ALA A 150 0.06 -5.01 3.07
CA ALA A 150 0.36 -4.24 4.28
C ALA A 150 -0.16 -4.98 5.50
N ALA A 151 0.69 -5.18 6.50
CA ALA A 151 0.28 -5.66 7.82
C ALA A 151 -0.04 -4.43 8.68
N LEU A 152 -1.33 -4.13 8.82
CA LEU A 152 -1.80 -2.87 9.41
C LEU A 152 -1.85 -2.91 10.93
N GLY A 153 -1.76 -4.09 11.52
CA GLY A 153 -1.88 -4.32 12.95
C GLY A 153 -3.14 -3.70 13.54
N SER A 154 -3.02 -3.18 14.75
CA SER A 154 -4.10 -2.41 15.38
C SER A 154 -4.11 -1.00 14.84
N GLN A 155 -5.23 -0.60 14.27
CA GLN A 155 -5.38 0.69 13.60
C GLN A 155 -6.02 1.72 14.54
N GLN A 156 -5.49 2.94 14.51
CA GLN A 156 -6.15 4.10 15.09
C GLN A 156 -7.22 4.61 14.13
N GLU A 157 -8.49 4.45 14.50
CA GLU A 157 -9.62 4.96 13.72
C GLU A 157 -9.77 6.47 13.89
N MET A 158 -9.58 7.21 12.81
CA MET A 158 -9.72 8.67 12.75
C MET A 158 -11.04 9.12 12.14
N GLY A 159 -11.77 8.20 11.50
CA GLY A 159 -12.98 8.50 10.74
C GLY A 159 -12.73 9.63 9.74
N GLN A 160 -13.62 10.62 9.71
CA GLN A 160 -13.50 11.79 8.84
C GLN A 160 -12.80 13.00 9.51
N ARG A 161 -12.22 12.83 10.69
CA ARG A 161 -11.58 13.94 11.41
C ARG A 161 -10.35 14.41 10.65
N ILE A 162 -10.34 15.68 10.27
CA ILE A 162 -9.19 16.34 9.66
C ILE A 162 -8.98 17.68 10.37
N SER A 163 -7.81 17.86 10.99
CA SER A 163 -7.47 19.10 11.70
C SER A 163 -6.00 19.48 11.46
N ALA A 164 -5.50 20.54 12.11
CA ALA A 164 -4.07 20.86 12.07
C ALA A 164 -3.26 19.77 12.79
N GLU A 165 -3.81 19.23 13.88
CA GLU A 165 -3.19 18.18 14.68
C GLU A 165 -3.08 16.87 13.90
N THR A 166 -4.13 16.43 13.22
CA THR A 166 -4.08 15.19 12.42
C THR A 166 -3.07 15.31 11.28
N ARG A 167 -2.98 16.49 10.64
CA ARG A 167 -1.99 16.76 9.59
C ARG A 167 -0.55 16.83 10.11
N ALA A 168 -0.36 17.17 11.38
CA ALA A 168 0.95 17.26 12.01
C ALA A 168 1.45 15.93 12.60
N MET A 169 0.64 14.86 12.56
CA MET A 169 1.00 13.55 13.10
C MET A 169 2.33 13.04 12.50
N ARG A 170 3.14 12.44 13.36
CA ARG A 170 4.40 11.76 13.00
C ARG A 170 4.36 10.25 13.28
N MET A 171 3.44 9.84 14.14
CA MET A 171 3.19 8.46 14.53
C MET A 171 1.74 8.33 15.02
N PRO A 172 1.19 7.11 15.04
CA PRO A 172 -0.10 6.83 15.69
C PRO A 172 -0.03 7.07 17.21
N ASP A 173 -1.18 7.22 17.85
CA ASP A 173 -1.28 7.40 19.30
C ASP A 173 -1.00 6.11 20.09
N VAL A 174 -0.86 6.26 21.41
CA VAL A 174 -0.74 5.15 22.37
C VAL A 174 -2.10 4.48 22.54
N ARG A 175 -2.13 3.14 22.53
CA ARG A 175 -3.30 2.33 22.87
C ARG A 175 -3.62 2.51 24.35
N VAL A 176 -4.91 2.58 24.68
CA VAL A 176 -5.37 2.80 26.08
C VAL A 176 -5.23 1.54 26.95
N GLU A 177 -4.86 0.41 26.34
CA GLU A 177 -4.69 -0.88 27.01
C GLU A 177 -3.57 -0.83 28.06
N GLY A 178 -3.67 -1.71 29.07
CA GLY A 178 -2.74 -1.80 30.20
C GLY A 178 -1.28 -2.02 29.77
N PRO A 179 -0.33 -2.04 30.72
CA PRO A 179 1.09 -2.17 30.39
C PRO A 179 1.40 -3.45 29.58
N PRO A 180 2.34 -3.41 28.62
CA PRO A 180 3.16 -2.27 28.23
C PRO A 180 2.37 -1.21 27.42
N ARG A 181 2.83 0.04 27.45
CA ARG A 181 2.27 1.08 26.58
C ARG A 181 2.63 0.78 25.13
N LEU A 182 1.64 0.34 24.35
CA LEU A 182 1.77 0.07 22.93
C LEU A 182 1.27 1.25 22.11
N LEU A 183 1.85 1.47 20.94
CA LEU A 183 1.29 2.39 19.94
C LEU A 183 0.31 1.62 19.05
N TYR A 184 -0.62 2.33 18.41
CA TYR A 184 -1.25 1.78 17.20
C TYR A 184 -0.18 1.58 16.12
N ASP A 185 -0.37 0.58 15.25
CA ASP A 185 0.60 0.23 14.20
C ASP A 185 0.37 1.07 12.93
N SER A 186 -0.88 1.49 12.71
CA SER A 186 -1.27 2.35 11.60
C SER A 186 -2.44 3.27 11.95
N VAL A 187 -2.72 4.22 11.07
CA VAL A 187 -3.86 5.12 11.16
C VAL A 187 -4.81 4.83 10.01
N ARG A 188 -6.10 4.73 10.31
CA ARG A 188 -7.16 4.56 9.32
C ARG A 188 -8.09 5.75 9.36
N GLY A 189 -8.36 6.35 8.21
CA GLY A 189 -9.26 7.50 8.11
C GLY A 189 -9.93 7.58 6.76
N GLY A 190 -11.08 8.24 6.73
CA GLY A 190 -11.95 8.33 5.57
C GLY A 190 -13.36 7.81 5.85
N PRO A 191 -14.18 7.67 4.79
CA PRO A 191 -13.84 7.96 3.40
C PRO A 191 -13.60 9.46 3.17
N HIS A 192 -12.60 9.75 2.34
CA HIS A 192 -12.23 11.11 1.93
C HIS A 192 -12.36 11.24 0.43
N ARG A 193 -12.56 12.47 -0.07
CA ARG A 193 -12.59 12.73 -1.52
C ARG A 193 -11.22 13.20 -2.02
N PRO A 194 -10.69 12.64 -3.12
CA PRO A 194 -9.39 13.04 -3.65
C PRO A 194 -9.31 14.52 -4.11
N LEU A 195 -10.45 15.12 -4.44
CA LEU A 195 -10.57 16.45 -5.05
C LEU A 195 -11.09 17.54 -4.08
N VAL A 196 -11.60 17.15 -2.91
CA VAL A 196 -12.21 18.08 -1.94
C VAL A 196 -11.71 17.68 -0.56
N SER A 197 -11.17 18.64 0.20
CA SER A 197 -10.80 18.38 1.61
C SER A 197 -12.08 18.22 2.43
N GLY A 198 -12.60 17.00 2.53
CA GLY A 198 -13.83 16.69 3.26
C GLY A 198 -14.24 15.22 3.17
N GLY A 199 -15.10 14.80 4.10
CA GLY A 199 -15.69 13.47 4.16
C GLY A 199 -16.75 13.25 3.07
N GLY A 200 -16.88 12.02 2.61
CA GLY A 200 -17.94 11.60 1.69
C GLY A 200 -17.61 10.29 0.99
N GLU A 201 -18.62 9.48 0.69
CA GLU A 201 -18.47 8.30 -0.16
C GLU A 201 -18.09 8.71 -1.60
N ASN A 202 -17.35 7.83 -2.28
CA ASN A 202 -17.01 7.95 -3.71
C ASN A 202 -18.23 7.63 -4.57
#